data_AF-A0A7J8WFT3-F1
#
_entry.id   AF-A0A7J8WFT3-F1
#
_cell.length_a   1.000
_cell.length_b   1.000
_cell.length_c   1.000
_cell.angle_alpha   90.00
_cell.angle_beta   90.00
_cell.angle_gamma   90.00
#
_symmetry.space_group_name_H-M   'P 1'
#
loop_
_entity.id
_entity.type
_entity.pdbx_description
1 polymer ?
#
loop_
_entity_poly.entity_id
_entity_poly.type
_entity_poly.pdbx_seq_one_letter_code
_entity_poly.pdbx_strand_id
1 'polypeptide(L)'
;EILIVPFLICSDGETFISADDLRINLWNLEISSQSFNIVDVKPANMEDLTEVITSAEFHPTHCNMLAYSSSKGSIRLIDMRQSALCDTHSKLFEGQEAPGSRSFFTEIIASISDIKFAKDGRHILSRDYMTLKLWDINMDSGPVATFQVHEYLRPKLCDLYENDSIFDKFECCLSGNGLRVATGSYSNLFRVFGCSEGSTEATTLEASKNPMRRQGQATSRPSRSLGNLSGVVRR
;
A
#
# COMPACT_ATOMS: atom_id res chain seq x y z
N GLU A 1 -1.23 20.27 13.15
CA GLU A 1 -1.10 18.81 12.95
C GLU A 1 -0.68 18.56 11.51
N ILE A 2 0.17 17.56 11.28
CA ILE A 2 0.53 17.13 9.92
C ILE A 2 -0.59 16.20 9.47
N LEU A 3 -1.29 16.56 8.40
CA LEU A 3 -2.31 15.71 7.80
C LEU A 3 -1.61 14.62 6.98
N ILE A 4 -2.01 13.36 7.19
CA ILE A 4 -1.63 12.23 6.33
C ILE A 4 -2.49 12.17 5.07
N VAL A 5 -3.72 12.68 5.15
CA VAL A 5 -4.63 12.87 4.02
C VAL A 5 -5.06 14.33 4.04
N PRO A 6 -4.57 15.18 3.11
CA PRO A 6 -4.85 16.61 3.16
C PRO A 6 -6.33 16.89 2.92
N PHE A 7 -6.91 16.47 1.79
CA PHE A 7 -8.33 16.66 1.48
C PHE A 7 -8.81 15.60 0.48
N LEU A 8 -9.86 14.84 0.82
CA LEU A 8 -10.47 13.86 -0.09
C LEU A 8 -11.99 14.09 -0.19
N ILE A 9 -12.46 14.36 -1.41
CA ILE A 9 -13.86 14.74 -1.68
C ILE A 9 -14.75 13.49 -1.67
N CYS A 10 -15.91 13.60 -1.04
CA CYS A 10 -16.94 12.59 -1.04
C CYS A 10 -17.72 12.58 -2.37
N SER A 11 -18.29 11.43 -2.73
CA SER A 11 -19.14 11.29 -3.92
C SER A 11 -20.42 12.14 -3.92
N ASP A 12 -20.79 12.72 -2.78
CA ASP A 12 -21.92 13.67 -2.67
C ASP A 12 -21.62 15.06 -3.28
N GLY A 13 -20.33 15.41 -3.46
CA GLY A 13 -19.91 16.71 -3.95
C GLY A 13 -20.09 17.87 -2.94
N GLU A 14 -20.44 17.56 -1.69
CA GLU A 14 -20.70 18.53 -0.63
C GLU A 14 -19.72 18.38 0.54
N THR A 15 -19.22 17.17 0.77
CA THR A 15 -18.35 16.87 1.91
C THR A 15 -16.95 16.40 1.49
N PHE A 16 -15.99 16.54 2.40
CA PHE A 16 -14.65 16.00 2.25
C PHE A 16 -14.07 15.58 3.60
N ILE A 17 -13.05 14.73 3.59
CA ILE A 17 -12.32 14.34 4.81
C ILE A 17 -10.93 14.93 4.86
N SER A 18 -10.45 15.13 6.08
CA SER A 18 -9.03 15.23 6.41
C SER A 18 -8.69 14.19 7.47
N ALA A 19 -7.46 13.68 7.45
CA ALA A 19 -7.00 12.72 8.44
C ALA A 19 -5.59 13.04 8.94
N ASP A 20 -5.39 12.84 10.24
CA ASP A 20 -4.08 12.76 10.90
C ASP A 20 -3.83 11.33 11.39
N ASP A 21 -2.78 11.11 12.17
CA ASP A 21 -2.38 9.79 12.65
C ASP A 21 -3.41 9.13 13.60
N LEU A 22 -4.35 9.89 14.18
CA LEU A 22 -5.29 9.40 15.20
C LEU A 22 -6.76 9.71 14.88
N ARG A 23 -7.03 10.62 13.95
CA ARG A 23 -8.37 11.17 13.72
C ARG A 23 -8.69 11.34 12.26
N ILE A 24 -9.97 11.14 11.95
CA ILE A 24 -10.56 11.51 10.66
C ILE A 24 -11.69 12.50 10.93
N ASN A 25 -11.63 13.64 10.24
CA ASN A 25 -12.61 14.71 10.34
C ASN A 25 -13.36 14.85 9.03
N LEU A 26 -14.68 14.94 9.11
CA LEU A 26 -15.60 15.23 8.02
C LEU A 26 -15.90 16.73 7.98
N TRP A 27 -15.85 17.29 6.78
CA TRP A 27 -16.04 18.71 6.52
C TRP A 27 -17.13 18.90 5.49
N ASN A 28 -17.81 20.04 5.56
CA ASN A 28 -18.69 20.50 4.49
C ASN A 28 -17.99 21.62 3.73
N LEU A 29 -18.05 21.60 2.39
CA LEU A 29 -17.37 22.58 1.53
C LEU A 29 -17.81 24.03 1.77
N GLU A 30 -19.04 24.24 2.21
CA GLU A 30 -19.61 25.56 2.47
C GLU A 30 -19.36 26.05 3.91
N ILE A 31 -18.90 25.17 4.81
CA ILE A 31 -18.69 25.47 6.24
C ILE A 31 -17.20 25.30 6.59
N SER A 32 -16.48 26.42 6.70
CA SER A 32 -15.05 26.43 7.00
C SER A 32 -14.69 26.52 8.49
N SER A 33 -15.66 26.82 9.35
CA SER A 33 -15.43 27.08 10.78
C SER A 33 -15.61 25.87 11.67
N GLN A 34 -16.13 24.76 11.15
CA GLN A 34 -16.48 23.57 11.93
C GLN A 34 -16.21 22.31 11.11
N SER A 35 -15.78 21.27 11.79
CA SER A 35 -15.68 19.90 11.27
C SER A 35 -16.28 18.94 12.28
N PHE A 36 -16.64 17.76 11.79
CA PHE A 36 -17.16 16.68 12.62
C PHE A 36 -16.14 15.55 12.67
N ASN A 37 -15.65 15.23 13.86
CA ASN A 37 -14.74 14.11 14.03
C ASN A 37 -15.54 12.80 13.95
N ILE A 38 -15.28 12.02 12.89
CA ILE A 38 -15.99 10.76 12.62
C ILE A 38 -15.23 9.54 13.14
N VAL A 39 -13.90 9.63 13.25
CA VAL A 39 -13.03 8.59 13.80
C VAL A 39 -12.06 9.24 14.80
N ASP A 40 -11.97 8.69 16.00
CA ASP A 40 -10.97 9.02 17.01
C ASP A 40 -10.39 7.71 17.57
N VAL A 41 -9.18 7.35 17.14
CA VAL A 41 -8.45 6.18 17.67
C VAL A 41 -7.47 6.58 18.78
N LYS A 42 -7.53 7.84 19.25
CA LYS A 42 -6.65 8.32 20.32
C LYS A 42 -6.94 7.57 21.62
N PRO A 43 -5.93 6.89 22.22
CA PRO A 43 -6.10 6.24 23.51
C PRO A 43 -6.23 7.27 24.64
N ALA A 44 -6.79 6.85 25.78
CA ALA A 44 -6.88 7.70 26.96
C ALA A 44 -5.50 8.11 27.50
N ASN A 45 -4.52 7.20 27.43
CA ASN A 45 -3.11 7.47 27.69
C ASN A 45 -2.30 7.33 26.39
N MET A 46 -1.50 8.34 26.05
CA MET A 46 -0.67 8.32 24.85
C MET A 46 0.42 7.24 24.89
N GLU A 47 0.80 6.76 26.08
CA GLU A 47 1.76 5.64 26.23
C GLU A 47 1.18 4.31 25.73
N ASP A 48 -0.15 4.18 25.69
CA ASP A 48 -0.84 2.97 25.21
C ASP A 48 -1.09 3.01 23.68
N LEU A 49 -0.50 3.98 22.97
CA LEU A 49 -0.65 4.10 21.53
C LEU A 49 0.06 2.95 20.82
N THR A 50 -0.72 2.01 20.28
CA THR A 50 -0.17 0.86 19.54
C THR A 50 -0.39 0.93 18.04
N GLU A 51 -1.27 1.80 17.57
CA GLU A 51 -1.73 1.83 16.18
C GLU A 51 -2.06 3.26 15.76
N VAL A 52 -1.67 3.63 14.54
CA VAL A 52 -2.00 4.93 13.93
C VAL A 52 -2.67 4.72 12.58
N ILE A 53 -3.50 5.68 12.18
CA ILE A 53 -4.06 5.79 10.85
C ILE A 53 -2.92 6.16 9.88
N THR A 54 -2.91 5.55 8.70
CA THR A 54 -1.85 5.78 7.70
C THR A 54 -2.36 6.29 6.36
N SER A 55 -3.60 5.96 6.00
CA SER A 55 -4.29 6.46 4.82
C SER A 55 -5.80 6.34 5.02
N ALA A 56 -6.58 7.12 4.28
CA ALA A 56 -8.04 7.10 4.31
C ALA A 56 -8.61 7.50 2.95
N GLU A 57 -9.73 6.90 2.57
CA GLU A 57 -10.36 7.13 1.27
C GLU A 57 -11.87 6.85 1.29
N PHE A 58 -12.64 7.69 0.60
CA PHE A 58 -14.06 7.48 0.37
C PHE A 58 -14.33 6.44 -0.70
N HIS A 59 -15.44 5.73 -0.55
CA HIS A 59 -15.97 4.90 -1.60
C HIS A 59 -16.38 5.77 -2.82
N PRO A 60 -16.06 5.37 -4.06
CA PRO A 60 -16.23 6.22 -5.24
C PRO A 60 -17.70 6.56 -5.56
N THR A 61 -18.66 5.77 -5.08
CA THR A 61 -20.09 5.95 -5.39
C THR A 61 -21.01 5.95 -4.16
N HIS A 62 -20.50 5.58 -2.98
CA HIS A 62 -21.31 5.44 -1.77
C HIS A 62 -20.82 6.46 -0.75
N CYS A 63 -21.49 7.61 -0.70
CA CYS A 63 -21.11 8.72 0.16
C CYS A 63 -21.06 8.38 1.65
N ASN A 64 -21.72 7.30 2.07
CA ASN A 64 -21.69 6.82 3.45
C ASN A 64 -20.53 5.88 3.79
N MET A 65 -19.76 5.42 2.79
CA MET A 65 -18.71 4.43 3.00
C MET A 65 -17.32 5.03 2.91
N LEU A 66 -16.49 4.72 3.90
CA LEU A 66 -15.11 5.19 4.02
C LEU A 66 -14.22 4.00 4.41
N ALA A 67 -13.02 3.91 3.85
CA ALA A 67 -11.99 3.00 4.34
C ALA A 67 -10.81 3.79 4.91
N TYR A 68 -10.18 3.25 5.95
CA TYR A 68 -8.89 3.76 6.41
C TYR A 68 -7.96 2.59 6.77
N SER A 69 -6.67 2.79 6.55
CA SER A 69 -5.62 1.82 6.86
C SER A 69 -4.82 2.22 8.08
N SER A 70 -4.08 1.26 8.63
CA SER A 70 -3.25 1.49 9.80
C SER A 70 -1.81 1.01 9.69
N SER A 71 -1.01 1.46 10.67
CA SER A 71 0.38 1.03 10.84
C SER A 71 0.54 -0.44 11.21
N LYS A 72 -0.54 -1.14 11.59
CA LYS A 72 -0.53 -2.59 11.85
C LYS A 72 -0.90 -3.44 10.64
N GLY A 73 -1.10 -2.83 9.47
CA GLY A 73 -1.42 -3.58 8.26
C GLY A 73 -2.88 -4.01 8.16
N SER A 74 -3.79 -3.30 8.82
CA SER A 74 -5.23 -3.51 8.74
C SER A 74 -5.90 -2.42 7.88
N ILE A 75 -7.02 -2.77 7.26
CA ILE A 75 -7.94 -1.82 6.60
C ILE A 75 -9.30 -1.97 7.26
N ARG A 76 -9.86 -0.87 7.72
CA ARG A 76 -11.19 -0.82 8.32
C ARG A 76 -12.13 -0.10 7.37
N LEU A 77 -13.24 -0.77 7.04
CA LEU A 77 -14.33 -0.21 6.26
C LEU A 77 -15.42 0.27 7.22
N ILE A 78 -15.76 1.54 7.12
CA ILE A 78 -16.77 2.24 7.91
C ILE A 78 -18.02 2.48 7.06
N ASP A 79 -19.18 2.39 7.71
CA ASP A 79 -20.45 2.89 7.18
C ASP A 79 -21.02 3.97 8.11
N MET A 80 -20.98 5.23 7.66
CA MET A 80 -21.43 6.42 8.41
C MET A 80 -22.95 6.43 8.69
N ARG A 81 -23.72 5.49 8.12
CA ARG A 81 -25.15 5.32 8.46
C ARG A 81 -25.34 4.48 9.71
N GLN A 82 -24.39 3.64 10.08
CA GLN A 82 -24.51 2.74 11.23
C GLN A 82 -24.34 3.50 12.55
N SER A 83 -23.43 4.47 12.59
CA SER A 83 -23.21 5.32 13.74
C SER A 83 -22.69 6.68 13.29
N ALA A 84 -23.09 7.72 14.02
CA ALA A 84 -22.53 9.06 13.83
C ALA A 84 -21.04 9.10 14.23
N LEU A 85 -20.69 8.37 15.28
CA LEU A 85 -19.29 8.17 15.69
C LEU A 85 -18.89 6.80 15.17
N CYS A 86 -18.00 6.75 14.18
CA CYS A 86 -17.58 5.52 13.51
C CYS A 86 -16.53 4.77 14.35
N ASP A 87 -16.88 4.53 15.62
CA ASP A 87 -16.12 3.83 16.66
C ASP A 87 -15.99 2.32 16.39
N THR A 88 -16.89 1.81 15.56
CA THR A 88 -16.92 0.43 15.07
C THR A 88 -16.70 0.41 13.57
N HIS A 89 -16.17 -0.71 13.07
CA HIS A 89 -15.99 -0.94 11.64
C HIS A 89 -17.04 -1.95 11.15
N SER A 90 -17.53 -1.72 9.93
CA SER A 90 -18.43 -2.64 9.24
C SER A 90 -17.68 -3.90 8.79
N LYS A 91 -16.44 -3.74 8.32
CA LYS A 91 -15.53 -4.83 7.94
C LYS A 91 -14.09 -4.52 8.31
N LEU A 92 -13.34 -5.57 8.62
CA LEU A 92 -11.90 -5.53 8.92
C LEU A 92 -11.18 -6.44 7.92
N PHE A 93 -10.19 -5.88 7.22
CA PHE A 93 -9.34 -6.62 6.28
C PHE A 93 -7.93 -6.68 6.85
N GLU A 94 -7.50 -7.89 7.17
CA GLU A 94 -6.17 -8.17 7.72
C GLU A 94 -5.55 -9.37 7.01
N GLY A 95 -4.23 -9.33 6.84
CA GLY A 95 -3.51 -10.47 6.28
C GLY A 95 -3.43 -11.61 7.29
N GLN A 96 -3.81 -12.82 6.89
CA GLN A 96 -3.52 -14.01 7.70
C GLN A 96 -2.02 -14.32 7.64
N GLU A 97 -1.32 -14.14 8.75
CA GLU A 97 0.08 -14.57 8.88
C GLU A 97 0.17 -16.06 9.21
N ALA A 98 1.08 -16.76 8.54
CA ALA A 98 1.37 -18.14 8.87
C ALA A 98 1.99 -18.23 10.27
N PRO A 99 1.56 -19.18 11.12
CA PRO A 99 2.18 -19.39 12.44
C PRO A 99 3.69 -19.62 12.29
N GLY A 100 4.50 -18.76 12.94
CA GLY A 100 5.97 -18.86 12.93
C GLY A 100 6.72 -17.98 11.93
N SER A 101 6.03 -17.17 11.09
CA SER A 101 6.69 -16.20 10.20
C SER A 101 6.90 -14.81 10.82
N ARG A 102 6.56 -14.63 12.11
CA ARG A 102 6.74 -13.36 12.81
C ARG A 102 8.19 -13.12 13.16
N SER A 103 8.73 -12.04 12.60
CA SER A 103 10.02 -11.44 12.92
C SER A 103 9.79 -10.02 13.44
N PHE A 104 10.81 -9.42 14.04
CA PHE A 104 10.77 -8.00 14.43
C PHE A 104 10.34 -7.09 13.26
N PHE A 105 10.84 -7.35 12.05
CA PHE A 105 10.52 -6.55 10.87
C PHE A 105 9.11 -6.76 10.36
N THR A 106 8.43 -7.83 10.76
CA THR A 106 7.10 -8.18 10.24
C THR A 106 6.09 -7.07 10.50
N GLU A 107 6.07 -6.52 11.70
CA GLU A 107 5.17 -5.41 12.05
C GLU A 107 5.56 -4.11 11.31
N ILE A 108 6.86 -3.86 11.17
CA ILE A 108 7.37 -2.65 10.49
C ILE A 108 6.95 -2.64 9.01
N ILE A 109 7.16 -3.75 8.30
CA ILE A 109 6.84 -3.85 6.87
C ILE A 109 5.35 -4.08 6.60
N ALA A 110 4.57 -4.48 7.60
CA ALA A 110 3.12 -4.65 7.49
C ALA A 110 2.36 -3.33 7.46
N SER A 111 2.95 -2.24 7.97
CA SER A 111 2.38 -0.90 7.90
C SER A 111 1.94 -0.56 6.48
N ILE A 112 0.65 -0.24 6.31
CA ILE A 112 0.11 0.15 5.01
C ILE A 112 0.45 1.63 4.78
N SER A 113 1.07 1.94 3.65
CA SER A 113 1.42 3.30 3.26
C SER A 113 0.33 4.00 2.47
N ASP A 114 -0.49 3.25 1.71
CA ASP A 114 -1.57 3.82 0.90
C ASP A 114 -2.67 2.80 0.61
N ILE A 115 -3.89 3.30 0.42
CA ILE A 115 -5.05 2.54 -0.05
C ILE A 115 -5.73 3.27 -1.22
N LYS A 116 -6.32 2.51 -2.14
CA LYS A 116 -7.08 2.98 -3.29
C LYS A 116 -8.32 2.14 -3.55
N PHE A 117 -9.51 2.73 -3.57
CA PHE A 117 -10.71 2.10 -4.09
C PHE A 117 -10.59 1.95 -5.61
N ALA A 118 -10.93 0.77 -6.10
CA ALA A 118 -11.16 0.56 -7.51
C ALA A 118 -12.40 1.35 -7.96
N LYS A 119 -12.43 1.76 -9.24
CA LYS A 119 -13.57 2.52 -9.79
C LYS A 119 -14.88 1.74 -9.78
N ASP A 120 -14.84 0.43 -9.71
CA ASP A 120 -16.02 -0.43 -9.57
C ASP A 120 -16.64 -0.37 -8.17
N GLY A 121 -15.94 0.23 -7.19
CA GLY A 121 -16.32 0.28 -5.78
C GLY A 121 -16.17 -1.04 -5.04
N ARG A 122 -15.95 -2.16 -5.73
CA ARG A 122 -15.89 -3.49 -5.11
C ARG A 122 -14.52 -3.79 -4.53
N HIS A 123 -13.45 -3.28 -5.14
CA HIS A 123 -12.10 -3.65 -4.73
C HIS A 123 -11.38 -2.51 -4.01
N ILE A 124 -10.54 -2.88 -3.05
CA ILE A 124 -9.59 -1.97 -2.40
C ILE A 124 -8.19 -2.48 -2.71
N LEU A 125 -7.32 -1.62 -3.22
CA LEU A 125 -5.89 -1.86 -3.33
C LEU A 125 -5.21 -1.30 -2.09
N SER A 126 -4.27 -2.03 -1.51
CA SER A 126 -3.41 -1.53 -0.44
C SER A 126 -1.94 -1.77 -0.77
N ARG A 127 -1.09 -0.83 -0.35
CA ARG A 127 0.36 -0.95 -0.40
C ARG A 127 0.93 -1.07 1.01
N ASP A 128 1.60 -2.17 1.31
CA ASP A 128 2.53 -2.26 2.43
C ASP A 128 3.97 -2.13 1.91
N TYR A 129 5.00 -2.24 2.75
CA TYR A 129 6.37 -2.00 2.30
C TYR A 129 6.75 -2.93 1.13
N MET A 130 6.45 -4.23 1.23
CA MET A 130 6.93 -5.25 0.28
C MET A 130 5.94 -5.58 -0.85
N THR A 131 4.64 -5.36 -0.63
CA THR A 131 3.58 -5.92 -1.46
C THR A 131 2.47 -4.94 -1.79
N LEU A 132 1.84 -5.16 -2.95
CA LEU A 132 0.49 -4.69 -3.23
C LEU A 132 -0.50 -5.82 -2.96
N LYS A 133 -1.63 -5.51 -2.34
CA LYS A 133 -2.72 -6.47 -2.09
C LYS A 133 -4.03 -5.91 -2.62
N LEU A 134 -4.76 -6.74 -3.36
CA LEU A 134 -6.10 -6.43 -3.85
C LEU A 134 -7.13 -7.17 -3.00
N TRP A 135 -8.06 -6.44 -2.41
CA TRP A 135 -9.10 -6.93 -1.53
C TRP A 135 -10.46 -6.78 -2.23
N ASP A 136 -11.35 -7.73 -2.02
CA ASP A 136 -12.76 -7.62 -2.41
C ASP A 136 -13.57 -7.29 -1.15
N ILE A 137 -14.32 -6.20 -1.16
CA ILE A 137 -15.10 -5.80 0.01
C ILE A 137 -16.13 -6.85 0.43
N ASN A 138 -16.50 -7.77 -0.46
CA ASN A 138 -17.44 -8.87 -0.16
C ASN A 138 -16.74 -10.13 0.37
N MET A 139 -15.41 -10.15 0.43
CA MET A 139 -14.60 -11.27 0.90
C MET A 139 -13.59 -10.80 1.95
N ASP A 140 -13.87 -11.08 3.21
CA ASP A 140 -13.04 -10.69 4.37
C ASP A 140 -12.00 -11.75 4.77
N SER A 141 -11.98 -12.91 4.11
CA SER A 141 -11.04 -14.00 4.42
C SER A 141 -9.57 -13.69 4.10
N GLY A 142 -9.31 -12.69 3.25
CA GLY A 142 -7.96 -12.33 2.81
C GLY A 142 -7.95 -11.60 1.46
N PRO A 143 -6.77 -11.19 0.97
CA PRO A 143 -6.66 -10.53 -0.33
C PRO A 143 -6.91 -11.51 -1.47
N VAL A 144 -7.61 -11.05 -2.51
CA VAL A 144 -7.89 -11.81 -3.74
C VAL A 144 -6.62 -11.96 -4.59
N ALA A 145 -5.71 -10.98 -4.51
CA ALA A 145 -4.40 -11.05 -5.16
C ALA A 145 -3.32 -10.36 -4.33
N THR A 146 -2.11 -10.89 -4.36
CA THR A 146 -0.92 -10.29 -3.71
C THR A 146 0.22 -10.23 -4.72
N PHE A 147 0.81 -9.05 -4.89
CA PHE A 147 1.88 -8.78 -5.85
C PHE A 147 3.17 -8.39 -5.10
N GLN A 148 4.24 -9.14 -5.35
CA GLN A 148 5.55 -8.86 -4.78
C GLN A 148 6.22 -7.70 -5.52
N VAL A 149 6.51 -6.60 -4.83
CA VAL A 149 7.06 -5.39 -5.46
C VAL A 149 8.58 -5.48 -5.59
N HIS A 150 9.27 -5.63 -4.47
CA HIS A 150 10.74 -5.59 -4.45
C HIS A 150 11.33 -6.62 -3.49
N GLU A 151 11.00 -7.89 -3.72
CA GLU A 151 11.43 -9.02 -2.88
C GLU A 151 12.95 -9.12 -2.70
N TYR A 152 13.73 -8.58 -3.64
CA TYR A 152 15.19 -8.47 -3.55
C TYR A 152 15.69 -7.62 -2.37
N LEU A 153 14.82 -6.82 -1.74
CA LEU A 153 15.13 -6.03 -0.54
C LEU A 153 14.96 -6.81 0.76
N ARG A 154 14.26 -7.95 0.75
CA ARG A 154 13.98 -8.72 1.97
C ARG A 154 15.23 -9.13 2.75
N PRO A 155 16.35 -9.54 2.11
CA PRO A 155 17.60 -9.82 2.83
C PRO A 155 18.29 -8.57 3.40
N LYS A 156 17.86 -7.36 3.02
CA LYS A 156 18.48 -6.08 3.37
C LYS A 156 17.64 -5.26 4.36
N LEU A 157 16.61 -5.85 4.98
CA LEU A 157 15.71 -5.13 5.89
C LEU A 157 16.46 -4.51 7.07
N CYS A 158 17.52 -5.15 7.58
CA CYS A 158 18.37 -4.56 8.60
C CYS A 158 19.05 -3.26 8.12
N ASP A 159 19.71 -3.29 6.96
CA ASP A 159 20.38 -2.12 6.39
C ASP A 159 19.39 -0.98 6.07
N LEU A 160 18.18 -1.33 5.62
CA LEU A 160 17.11 -0.40 5.32
C LEU A 160 16.52 0.24 6.59
N TYR A 161 16.50 -0.52 7.70
CA TYR A 161 16.10 -0.02 9.00
C TYR A 161 17.16 0.92 9.59
N GLU A 162 18.45 0.59 9.49
CA GLU A 162 19.54 1.45 9.97
C GLU A 162 19.61 2.80 9.24
N ASN A 163 19.16 2.86 7.99
CA ASN A 163 19.12 4.07 7.17
C ASN A 163 17.73 4.70 7.06
N ASP A 164 16.78 4.32 7.92
CA ASP A 164 15.38 4.77 7.96
C ASP A 164 14.54 4.57 6.68
N SER A 165 15.12 3.99 5.62
CA SER A 165 14.46 3.77 4.33
C SER A 165 13.30 2.77 4.44
N ILE A 166 13.31 1.89 5.45
CA ILE A 166 12.20 0.97 5.70
C ILE A 166 10.87 1.69 6.03
N PHE A 167 10.93 2.97 6.43
CA PHE A 167 9.76 3.79 6.76
C PHE A 167 9.26 4.63 5.57
N ASP A 168 9.88 4.48 4.38
CA ASP A 168 9.43 5.16 3.17
C ASP A 168 8.00 4.74 2.80
N LYS A 169 7.14 5.73 2.54
CA LYS A 169 5.74 5.53 2.18
C LYS A 169 5.58 5.54 0.66
N PHE A 170 5.35 4.36 0.08
CA PHE A 170 5.04 4.24 -1.35
C PHE A 170 3.54 4.32 -1.60
N GLU A 171 3.13 5.10 -2.59
CA GLU A 171 1.74 5.17 -3.04
C GLU A 171 1.41 4.07 -4.06
N CYS A 172 0.12 3.83 -4.26
CA CYS A 172 -0.38 2.89 -5.26
C CYS A 172 -1.51 3.49 -6.09
N CYS A 173 -1.79 2.88 -7.24
CA CYS A 173 -2.92 3.29 -8.07
C CYS A 173 -3.48 2.13 -8.91
N LEU A 174 -4.75 2.27 -9.29
CA LEU A 174 -5.42 1.39 -10.22
C LEU A 174 -5.65 2.09 -11.56
N SER A 175 -5.50 1.33 -12.63
CA SER A 175 -5.95 1.74 -13.96
C SER A 175 -7.47 1.98 -13.99
N GLY A 176 -7.93 2.89 -14.84
CA GLY A 176 -9.35 3.25 -14.91
C GLY A 176 -10.29 2.12 -15.35
N ASN A 177 -9.77 1.06 -15.97
CA ASN A 177 -10.52 -0.14 -16.33
C ASN A 177 -10.37 -1.28 -15.33
N GLY A 178 -9.62 -1.08 -14.23
CA GLY A 178 -9.40 -2.08 -13.18
C GLY A 178 -8.50 -3.26 -13.58
N LEU A 179 -7.91 -3.26 -14.78
CA LEU A 179 -7.15 -4.41 -15.28
C LEU A 179 -5.69 -4.43 -14.82
N ARG A 180 -5.18 -3.28 -14.36
CA ARG A 180 -3.80 -3.10 -13.92
C ARG A 180 -3.72 -2.27 -12.65
N VAL A 181 -2.70 -2.57 -11.84
CA VAL A 181 -2.28 -1.79 -10.67
C VAL A 181 -0.83 -1.38 -10.82
N ALA A 182 -0.44 -0.26 -10.22
CA ALA A 182 0.93 0.21 -10.25
C ALA A 182 1.38 0.80 -8.91
N THR A 183 2.69 0.78 -8.68
CA THR A 183 3.32 1.35 -7.49
C THR A 183 4.81 1.58 -7.68
N GLY A 184 5.38 2.49 -6.89
CA GLY A 184 6.81 2.82 -6.91
C GLY A 184 7.71 1.81 -6.20
N SER A 185 9.00 1.91 -6.48
CA SER A 185 10.10 1.28 -5.77
C SER A 185 11.33 2.20 -5.85
N TYR A 186 12.43 1.78 -5.23
CA TYR A 186 13.70 2.50 -5.27
C TYR A 186 14.30 2.58 -6.68
N SER A 187 15.33 3.43 -6.82
CA SER A 187 16.10 3.60 -8.06
C SER A 187 15.27 4.10 -9.25
N ASN A 188 14.28 4.95 -8.98
CA ASN A 188 13.33 5.48 -9.97
C ASN A 188 12.54 4.38 -10.68
N LEU A 189 12.40 3.20 -10.07
CA LEU A 189 11.64 2.11 -10.64
C LEU A 189 10.19 2.19 -10.18
N PHE A 190 9.28 1.78 -11.05
CA PHE A 190 7.90 1.49 -10.69
C PHE A 190 7.47 0.19 -11.35
N ARG A 191 6.48 -0.45 -10.76
CA ARG A 191 5.99 -1.74 -11.21
C ARG A 191 4.54 -1.64 -11.59
N VAL A 192 4.17 -2.37 -12.63
CA VAL A 192 2.80 -2.52 -13.11
C VAL A 192 2.47 -4.00 -13.14
N PHE A 193 1.34 -4.36 -12.54
CA PHE A 193 0.84 -5.73 -12.48
C PHE A 193 -0.54 -5.81 -13.13
N GLY A 194 -0.83 -6.93 -13.81
CA GLY A 194 -2.17 -7.22 -14.28
C GLY A 194 -3.01 -7.84 -13.15
N CYS A 195 -4.26 -7.43 -13.03
CA CYS A 195 -5.16 -7.79 -11.92
C CYS A 195 -6.21 -8.85 -12.26
N SER A 196 -6.30 -9.28 -13.52
CA SER A 196 -7.21 -10.35 -13.89
C SER A 196 -6.81 -11.68 -13.23
N GLU A 197 -7.78 -12.53 -12.91
CA GLU A 197 -7.51 -13.86 -12.38
C GLU A 197 -6.51 -14.62 -13.26
N GLY A 198 -5.47 -15.19 -12.63
CA GLY A 198 -4.40 -15.91 -13.33
C GLY A 198 -3.42 -15.05 -14.12
N SER A 199 -3.50 -13.72 -14.03
CA SER A 199 -2.53 -12.82 -14.66
C SER A 199 -1.12 -13.04 -14.09
N THR A 200 -0.16 -13.26 -14.98
CA THR A 200 1.27 -13.22 -14.67
C THR A 200 1.93 -11.93 -15.17
N GLU A 201 1.13 -10.94 -15.60
CA GLU A 201 1.65 -9.67 -16.08
C GLU A 201 2.32 -8.93 -14.91
N ALA A 202 3.63 -8.77 -15.02
CA ALA A 202 4.44 -7.99 -14.09
C ALA A 202 5.56 -7.30 -14.88
N THR A 203 5.50 -5.97 -14.97
CA THR A 203 6.47 -5.16 -15.70
C THR A 203 7.13 -4.16 -14.76
N THR A 204 8.45 -4.06 -14.84
CA THR A 204 9.24 -3.02 -14.15
C THR A 204 9.64 -1.95 -15.15
N LEU A 205 9.37 -0.70 -14.82
CA LEU A 205 9.62 0.47 -15.65
C LEU A 205 10.49 1.47 -14.88
N GLU A 206 11.30 2.25 -15.58
CA GLU A 206 12.15 3.31 -15.01
C GLU A 206 11.53 4.68 -15.34
N ALA A 207 11.28 5.48 -14.32
CA ALA A 207 10.90 6.88 -14.48
C ALA A 207 12.14 7.71 -14.85
N SER A 208 12.16 8.22 -16.09
CA SER A 208 13.28 9.00 -16.64
C SER A 208 12.77 10.28 -17.28
N LYS A 209 13.49 11.38 -17.07
CA LYS A 209 13.26 12.65 -17.80
C LYS A 209 13.63 12.55 -19.28
N ASN A 210 14.37 11.51 -19.68
CA ASN A 210 14.77 11.27 -21.06
C ASN A 210 13.94 10.11 -21.67
N PRO A 211 12.92 10.41 -22.49
CA PRO A 211 11.97 9.42 -23.02
C PRO A 211 12.60 8.46 -24.06
N MET A 212 13.78 8.77 -24.59
CA MET A 212 14.48 7.93 -25.58
C MET A 212 15.55 7.01 -24.98
N ARG A 213 15.71 6.99 -23.65
CA ARG A 213 16.67 6.12 -22.99
C ARG A 213 16.19 4.66 -23.08
N ARG A 214 16.53 3.99 -24.19
CA ARG A 214 16.36 2.53 -24.31
C ARG A 214 17.24 1.86 -23.27
N GLN A 215 16.66 1.03 -22.41
CA GLN A 215 17.44 0.08 -21.62
C GLN A 215 18.20 -0.80 -22.62
N GLY A 216 19.53 -0.71 -22.61
CA GLY A 216 20.33 -1.74 -23.24
C GLY A 216 19.95 -3.05 -22.57
N GLN A 217 19.46 -4.03 -23.35
CA GLN A 217 19.32 -5.40 -22.86
C GLN A 217 20.65 -5.75 -22.19
N ALA A 218 20.62 -5.99 -20.88
CA ALA A 218 21.75 -6.60 -20.20
C ALA A 218 21.91 -7.98 -20.85
N THR A 219 22.84 -8.07 -21.79
CA THR A 219 23.25 -9.36 -22.34
C THR A 219 23.73 -10.17 -21.16
N SER A 220 23.02 -11.26 -20.86
CA SER A 220 23.50 -12.30 -19.96
C SER A 220 24.83 -12.78 -20.53
N ARG A 221 25.95 -12.28 -20.00
CA ARG A 221 27.26 -12.81 -20.35
C ARG A 221 27.23 -14.30 -20.01
N PRO A 222 27.47 -15.21 -20.97
CA PRO A 222 27.63 -16.61 -20.62
C PRO A 222 28.86 -16.71 -19.71
N SER A 223 28.68 -17.33 -18.56
CA SER A 223 29.76 -17.75 -17.67
C SER A 223 30.77 -18.55 -18.49
N ARG A 224 31.97 -17.99 -18.69
CA ARG A 224 33.08 -18.73 -19.29
C ARG A 224 33.42 -19.89 -18.35
N SER A 225 33.14 -21.10 -18.80
CA SER A 225 33.64 -22.34 -18.17
C SER A 225 35.16 -22.31 -18.18
N LEU A 226 35.78 -22.38 -16.99
CA LEU A 226 37.19 -22.67 -16.82
C LEU A 226 37.45 -24.11 -17.31
N GLY A 227 37.93 -24.23 -18.55
CA GLY A 227 38.45 -25.47 -19.09
C GLY A 227 39.84 -25.74 -18.51
N ASN A 228 39.97 -26.88 -17.84
CA ASN A 228 41.25 -27.44 -17.38
C ASN A 228 42.21 -27.61 -18.55
N LEU A 229 43.38 -26.96 -18.50
CA LEU A 229 44.52 -27.27 -19.36
C LEU A 229 45.49 -28.17 -18.59
N SER A 230 45.35 -29.48 -18.82
CA SER A 230 46.32 -30.49 -18.44
C SER A 230 47.54 -30.46 -19.37
N GLY A 231 48.69 -30.12 -18.80
CA GLY A 231 50.00 -30.76 -19.02
C GLY A 231 50.68 -30.66 -20.39
N VAL A 232 51.84 -29.99 -20.44
CA VAL A 232 53.04 -30.50 -21.14
C VAL A 232 54.29 -30.01 -20.40
N VAL A 233 55.02 -30.94 -19.77
CA VAL A 233 56.44 -30.78 -19.40
C VAL A 233 57.27 -31.23 -20.59
N ARG A 234 58.22 -30.42 -21.06
CA ARG A 234 59.29 -30.87 -21.95
C ARG A 234 60.63 -30.72 -21.24
N ARG A 235 61.42 -31.79 -21.38
CA ARG A 235 62.82 -31.97 -20.97
C ARG A 235 63.73 -30.84 -21.45
#